data_AF-A0ABD2RHR7-F1
#
_entry.id   AF-A0ABD2RHR7-F1
#
_cell.length_a   1.000
_cell.length_b   1.000
_cell.length_c   1.000
_cell.angle_alpha   90.00
_cell.angle_beta   90.00
_cell.angle_gamma   90.00
#
_symmetry.space_group_name_H-M   'P 1'
#
loop_
_entity.id
_entity.type
_entity.pdbx_description
1 polymer ?
#
loop_
_entity_poly.entity_id
_entity_poly.type
_entity_poly.pdbx_seq_one_letter_code
_entity_poly.pdbx_strand_id
1 'polypeptide(L)'
;MKWDSSLAGSCIWARSDSKAGLWKKAELGSWDEKLNLGNIVFRDDGSSATLGAEYIELSEHAEASDEEESYSGSEESDSSDYEEDSPEGLGFVESTSLQHGVQTETTLFAKWENHTRGIASRMMANMGYREGMGLGASGQGMVNPIPVKVLPPKQSLDHAIKNQKAEHEDKKHKKRSRGGKRKREKKFAAAARAAKEVEESRPDVFSLINTQLAVHEETMNNSTGNRRRSKAKGEEKKEDRRALVAYDDEIKGLRIQAQKLEEMMQRNRNEKPVYEAAMRKLNETHKAIATAKAAHASASNAVHSKEKEKRWLKF
;
A
#
# COMPACT_ATOMS: atom_id res chain seq x y z
N MET A 1 -23.01 -7.94 48.59
CA MET A 1 -22.93 -6.49 48.34
C MET A 1 -24.26 -5.85 48.65
N LYS A 2 -24.30 -4.59 49.13
CA LYS A 2 -25.53 -3.83 49.31
C LYS A 2 -25.64 -2.80 48.19
N TRP A 3 -26.84 -2.66 47.63
CA TRP A 3 -27.14 -1.62 46.67
C TRP A 3 -27.44 -0.33 47.42
N ASP A 4 -26.70 0.72 47.10
CA ASP A 4 -26.82 2.04 47.72
C ASP A 4 -27.03 3.11 46.64
N SER A 5 -27.60 4.24 47.04
CA SER A 5 -27.80 5.42 46.17
C SER A 5 -26.51 5.97 45.52
N SER A 6 -25.34 5.64 46.08
CA SER A 6 -24.01 5.99 45.54
C SER A 6 -23.62 5.23 44.27
N LEU A 7 -24.30 4.12 43.96
CA LEU A 7 -24.06 3.31 42.75
C LEU A 7 -24.80 3.85 41.51
N ALA A 8 -25.51 4.98 41.65
CA ALA A 8 -26.11 5.66 40.52
C ALA A 8 -25.05 6.09 39.49
N GLY A 9 -25.24 5.71 38.23
CA GLY A 9 -24.31 5.87 37.12
C GLY A 9 -23.46 4.63 36.83
N SER A 10 -23.50 3.59 37.67
CA SER A 10 -22.71 2.37 37.46
C SER A 10 -23.26 1.51 36.33
N CYS A 11 -22.36 0.86 35.59
CA CYS A 11 -22.71 -0.13 34.57
C CYS A 11 -23.07 -1.46 35.24
N ILE A 12 -24.27 -1.93 34.96
CA ILE A 12 -24.89 -3.12 35.54
C ILE A 12 -25.42 -4.02 34.43
N TRP A 13 -25.61 -5.29 34.74
CA TRP A 13 -26.43 -6.20 33.98
C TRP A 13 -27.83 -6.25 34.60
N ALA A 14 -28.87 -6.19 33.79
CA ALA A 14 -30.25 -6.25 34.25
C ALA A 14 -31.10 -7.19 33.39
N ARG A 15 -32.02 -7.94 34.00
CA ARG A 15 -32.98 -8.79 33.28
C ARG A 15 -34.29 -8.03 33.09
N SER A 16 -34.61 -7.70 31.83
CA SER A 16 -35.93 -7.19 31.48
C SER A 16 -36.93 -8.35 31.52
N ASP A 17 -38.08 -8.16 32.18
CA ASP A 17 -39.17 -9.14 32.33
C ASP A 17 -39.83 -9.55 31.00
N SER A 18 -39.31 -9.07 29.87
CA SER A 18 -39.59 -9.65 28.57
C SER A 18 -39.14 -11.12 28.58
N LYS A 19 -40.10 -12.04 28.44
CA LYS A 19 -40.09 -13.51 28.20
C LYS A 19 -38.76 -14.25 27.84
N ALA A 20 -37.73 -13.58 27.38
CA ALA A 20 -36.43 -14.12 27.01
C ALA A 20 -35.47 -14.36 28.20
N GLY A 21 -35.69 -13.78 29.39
CA GLY A 21 -34.83 -14.05 30.56
C GLY A 21 -33.34 -13.71 30.36
N LEU A 22 -33.00 -12.93 29.33
CA LEU A 22 -31.63 -12.56 28.99
C LEU A 22 -31.17 -11.38 29.84
N TRP A 23 -29.93 -11.44 30.33
CA TRP A 23 -29.25 -10.30 30.94
C TRP A 23 -28.85 -9.31 29.86
N LYS A 24 -29.16 -8.03 30.06
CA LYS A 24 -28.78 -6.93 29.16
C LYS A 24 -27.94 -5.90 29.89
N LYS A 25 -27.04 -5.25 29.17
CA LYS A 25 -26.21 -4.18 29.74
C LYS A 25 -27.05 -2.93 29.96
N ALA A 26 -26.94 -2.37 31.15
CA ALA A 26 -27.71 -1.22 31.57
C ALA A 26 -26.90 -0.29 32.49
N GLU A 27 -27.44 0.89 32.75
CA GLU A 27 -26.91 1.84 33.73
C GLU A 27 -27.92 1.99 34.86
N LEU A 28 -27.44 2.00 36.11
CA LEU A 28 -28.28 2.27 37.27
C LEU A 28 -28.53 3.78 37.36
N GLY A 29 -29.75 4.25 37.08
CA GLY A 29 -30.09 5.67 37.15
C GLY A 29 -30.28 6.18 38.58
N SER A 30 -31.00 5.43 39.41
CA SER A 30 -31.23 5.78 40.81
C SER A 30 -31.61 4.54 41.62
N TRP A 31 -31.22 4.48 42.90
CA TRP A 31 -31.59 3.39 43.80
C TRP A 31 -32.44 3.90 44.96
N ASP A 32 -33.60 3.29 45.18
CA ASP A 32 -34.44 3.55 46.35
C ASP A 32 -34.25 2.45 47.41
N GLU A 33 -33.48 2.80 48.46
CA GLU A 33 -33.14 1.90 49.57
C GLU A 33 -34.37 1.45 50.39
N LYS A 34 -35.49 2.19 50.33
CA LYS A 34 -36.71 1.83 51.09
C LYS A 34 -37.50 0.74 50.38
N LEU A 35 -37.48 0.74 49.06
CA LEU A 35 -38.24 -0.18 48.22
C LEU A 35 -37.37 -1.30 47.65
N ASN A 36 -36.05 -1.23 47.80
CA ASN A 36 -35.06 -2.10 47.14
C ASN A 36 -35.26 -2.17 45.62
N LEU A 37 -35.62 -1.04 45.02
CA LEU A 37 -35.86 -0.92 43.59
C LEU A 37 -34.89 0.09 42.97
N GLY A 38 -34.25 -0.32 41.88
CA GLY A 38 -33.39 0.50 41.06
C GLY A 38 -34.10 0.92 39.78
N ASN A 39 -34.05 2.21 39.45
CA ASN A 39 -34.39 2.68 38.11
C ASN A 39 -33.19 2.45 37.19
N ILE A 40 -33.39 1.68 36.13
CA ILE A 40 -32.33 1.18 35.27
C ILE A 40 -32.63 1.59 33.84
N VAL A 41 -31.61 2.04 33.12
CA VAL A 41 -31.71 2.40 31.71
C VAL A 41 -30.91 1.40 30.87
N PHE A 42 -31.59 0.63 30.02
CA PHE A 42 -30.94 -0.33 29.14
C PHE A 42 -30.15 0.40 28.04
N ARG A 43 -28.89 0.02 27.83
CA ARG A 43 -28.04 0.66 26.81
C ARG A 43 -28.46 0.35 25.39
N ASP A 44 -29.11 -0.79 25.16
CA ASP A 44 -29.45 -1.26 23.81
C ASP A 44 -30.61 -0.48 23.19
N ASP A 45 -31.64 -0.16 23.98
CA ASP A 45 -32.91 0.40 23.51
C ASP A 45 -33.24 1.76 24.18
N GLY A 46 -32.45 2.17 25.19
CA GLY A 46 -32.73 3.36 25.99
C GLY A 46 -33.98 3.27 26.86
N SER A 47 -34.63 2.11 26.90
CA SER A 47 -35.79 1.86 27.74
C SER A 47 -35.40 1.85 29.22
N SER A 48 -36.24 2.44 30.07
CA SER A 48 -36.04 2.47 31.52
C SER A 48 -37.01 1.52 32.23
N ALA A 49 -36.52 0.73 33.18
CA ALA A 49 -37.32 -0.16 33.99
C ALA A 49 -36.93 -0.06 35.47
N THR A 50 -37.91 -0.19 36.35
CA THR A 50 -37.68 -0.30 37.80
C THR A 50 -37.60 -1.77 38.18
N LEU A 51 -36.41 -2.25 38.54
CA LEU A 51 -36.18 -3.66 38.89
C LEU A 51 -35.63 -3.79 40.32
N GLY A 52 -35.93 -4.91 40.96
CA GLY A 52 -35.39 -5.27 42.27
C GLY A 52 -33.94 -5.73 42.20
N ALA A 53 -33.25 -5.75 43.35
CA ALA A 53 -31.86 -6.17 43.46
C ALA A 53 -31.59 -7.57 42.87
N GLU A 54 -32.60 -8.43 42.86
CA GLU A 54 -32.54 -9.81 42.35
C GLU A 54 -32.50 -9.91 40.81
N TYR A 55 -32.78 -8.82 40.10
CA TYR A 55 -32.76 -8.74 38.64
C TYR A 55 -31.61 -7.89 38.11
N ILE A 56 -30.64 -7.53 38.97
CA ILE A 56 -29.55 -6.62 38.65
C ILE A 56 -28.22 -7.16 39.22
N GLU A 57 -27.13 -7.03 38.47
CA GLU A 57 -25.79 -7.45 38.89
C GLU A 57 -24.72 -6.44 38.41
N LEU A 58 -23.74 -6.12 39.25
CA LEU A 58 -22.66 -5.19 38.90
C LEU A 58 -21.70 -5.83 37.89
N SER A 59 -21.34 -5.09 36.83
CA SER A 59 -20.44 -5.59 35.78
C SER A 59 -19.00 -5.87 36.25
N GLU A 60 -18.60 -5.36 37.42
CA GLU A 60 -17.24 -5.48 37.98
C GLU A 60 -16.99 -6.82 38.70
N HIS A 61 -18.01 -7.66 38.89
CA HIS A 61 -17.87 -8.96 39.61
C HIS A 61 -17.97 -10.19 38.71
N ALA A 62 -17.77 -10.04 37.40
CA ALA A 62 -17.64 -11.17 36.47
C ALA A 62 -16.19 -11.68 36.33
N GLU A 63 -15.23 -11.15 37.10
CA GLU A 63 -13.87 -11.70 37.21
C GLU A 63 -13.59 -12.17 38.65
N ALA A 64 -13.62 -13.49 38.85
CA ALA A 64 -12.73 -14.21 39.77
C ALA A 64 -13.05 -15.71 39.73
N SER A 65 -12.53 -16.41 38.73
CA SER A 65 -12.06 -17.80 38.90
C SER A 65 -11.02 -18.06 37.81
N ASP A 66 -9.94 -17.28 37.89
CA ASP A 66 -8.67 -17.56 37.22
C ASP A 66 -7.78 -18.23 38.28
N GLU A 67 -8.00 -19.53 38.47
CA GLU A 67 -7.15 -20.41 39.26
C GLU A 67 -6.55 -21.45 38.29
N GLU A 68 -5.57 -21.02 37.50
CA GLU A 68 -4.74 -21.90 36.68
C GLU A 68 -3.72 -22.64 37.57
N GLU A 69 -4.19 -23.73 38.18
CA GLU A 69 -3.35 -24.82 38.69
C GLU A 69 -3.26 -25.94 37.64
N SER A 70 -2.03 -26.17 37.20
CA SER A 70 -1.59 -27.10 36.14
C SER A 70 -1.78 -28.59 36.48
N TYR A 71 -2.53 -29.38 35.70
CA TYR A 71 -2.11 -30.76 35.32
C TYR A 71 -2.95 -31.40 34.20
N SER A 72 -2.22 -32.06 33.30
CA SER A 72 -2.60 -32.88 32.15
C SER A 72 -3.51 -34.09 32.48
N GLY A 73 -4.39 -34.49 31.56
CA GLY A 73 -5.12 -35.77 31.63
C GLY A 73 -6.12 -35.99 30.49
N SER A 74 -5.73 -36.84 29.54
CA SER A 74 -6.50 -37.33 28.39
C SER A 74 -7.66 -38.25 28.80
N GLU A 75 -8.80 -38.20 28.09
CA GLU A 75 -9.47 -39.41 27.54
C GLU A 75 -10.68 -39.08 26.62
N GLU A 76 -10.61 -39.66 25.43
CA GLU A 76 -11.62 -40.06 24.45
C GLU A 76 -13.11 -40.12 24.88
N SER A 77 -13.99 -39.57 24.03
CA SER A 77 -15.35 -40.10 23.88
C SER A 77 -15.91 -39.84 22.47
N ASP A 78 -16.35 -40.94 21.86
CA ASP A 78 -16.92 -41.12 20.53
C ASP A 78 -18.43 -40.79 20.54
N SER A 79 -18.91 -39.93 19.63
CA SER A 79 -20.34 -39.83 19.31
C SER A 79 -20.61 -39.21 17.94
N SER A 80 -20.82 -40.12 16.98
CA SER A 80 -21.62 -40.10 15.74
C SER A 80 -22.14 -38.78 15.11
N ASP A 81 -21.66 -38.55 13.88
CA ASP A 81 -22.43 -38.40 12.62
C ASP A 81 -23.67 -37.48 12.60
N TYR A 82 -23.46 -36.23 12.18
CA TYR A 82 -24.30 -35.56 11.19
C TYR A 82 -23.43 -34.67 10.28
N GLU A 83 -23.32 -35.06 9.02
CA GLU A 83 -22.75 -34.30 7.90
C GLU A 83 -23.36 -32.89 7.77
N GLU A 84 -22.57 -31.84 8.00
CA GLU A 84 -22.73 -30.56 7.30
C GLU A 84 -21.34 -29.96 7.05
N ASP A 85 -20.85 -30.19 5.82
CA ASP A 85 -19.62 -29.64 5.25
C ASP A 85 -19.68 -28.10 5.22
N SER A 86 -19.39 -27.49 6.36
CA SER A 86 -18.88 -26.13 6.44
C SER A 86 -17.37 -26.19 6.19
N PRO A 87 -16.81 -25.42 5.24
CA PRO A 87 -15.38 -25.22 5.21
C PRO A 87 -14.99 -24.28 6.37
N GLU A 88 -14.88 -24.83 7.59
CA GLU A 88 -14.16 -24.21 8.71
C GLU A 88 -12.68 -24.09 8.34
N GLY A 89 -12.36 -23.06 7.58
CA GLY A 89 -11.02 -22.78 7.12
C GLY A 89 -10.82 -21.30 6.86
N LEU A 90 -11.09 -20.46 7.86
CA LEU A 90 -10.54 -19.11 8.08
C LEU A 90 -11.19 -18.52 9.35
N GLY A 91 -10.37 -18.12 10.33
CA GLY A 91 -10.77 -17.68 11.67
C GLY A 91 -12.01 -16.78 11.70
N PHE A 92 -13.13 -17.36 12.10
CA PHE A 92 -14.42 -16.72 12.27
C PHE A 92 -14.42 -15.98 13.62
N VAL A 93 -14.18 -14.67 13.58
CA VAL A 93 -14.38 -13.80 14.75
C VAL A 93 -15.88 -13.51 14.85
N GLU A 94 -16.56 -14.33 15.65
CA GLU A 94 -18.00 -14.29 15.94
C GLU A 94 -18.48 -12.95 16.57
N SER A 95 -17.56 -12.05 16.91
CA SER A 95 -17.85 -10.81 17.64
C SER A 95 -18.30 -9.60 16.79
N THR A 96 -18.26 -9.67 15.45
CA THR A 96 -18.57 -8.48 14.61
C THR A 96 -19.96 -8.49 13.97
N SER A 97 -20.65 -9.62 13.95
CA SER A 97 -21.99 -9.75 13.34
C SER A 97 -23.12 -9.11 14.16
N LEU A 98 -22.89 -8.78 15.43
CA LEU A 98 -23.93 -8.19 16.29
C LEU A 98 -24.01 -6.66 16.23
N GLN A 99 -23.02 -5.97 15.68
CA GLN A 99 -22.99 -4.49 15.64
C GLN A 99 -23.51 -3.89 14.33
N HIS A 100 -23.67 -4.69 13.27
CA HIS A 100 -24.08 -4.20 11.96
C HIS A 100 -25.37 -4.90 11.58
N GLY A 101 -26.48 -4.15 11.65
CA GLY A 101 -27.86 -4.65 11.54
C GLY A 101 -28.02 -5.75 10.49
N VAL A 102 -28.62 -6.86 10.92
CA VAL A 102 -29.02 -7.97 10.07
C VAL A 102 -29.84 -7.42 8.91
N GLN A 103 -29.34 -7.52 7.68
CA GLN A 103 -30.17 -7.26 6.52
C GLN A 103 -31.20 -8.38 6.46
N THR A 104 -32.45 -8.10 6.81
CA THR A 104 -33.53 -9.10 6.85
C THR A 104 -34.07 -9.42 5.45
N GLU A 105 -33.73 -8.61 4.44
CA GLU A 105 -34.22 -8.69 3.07
C GLU A 105 -33.18 -9.26 2.08
N THR A 106 -32.36 -10.24 2.51
CA THR A 106 -31.25 -10.83 1.70
C THR A 106 -31.70 -11.59 0.44
N THR A 107 -33.00 -11.72 0.20
CA THR A 107 -33.54 -12.35 -1.01
C THR A 107 -33.96 -11.33 -2.07
N LEU A 108 -34.08 -10.05 -1.70
CA LEU A 108 -34.54 -8.97 -2.58
C LEU A 108 -33.46 -7.93 -2.89
N PHE A 109 -32.28 -8.04 -2.30
CA PHE A 109 -31.25 -7.02 -2.41
C PHE A 109 -30.62 -7.00 -3.82
N ALA A 110 -30.33 -8.16 -4.42
CA ALA A 110 -29.82 -8.21 -5.78
C ALA A 110 -30.15 -9.50 -6.55
N LYS A 111 -30.26 -9.42 -7.89
CA LYS A 111 -30.55 -10.57 -8.76
C LYS A 111 -29.55 -11.73 -8.62
N TRP A 112 -28.30 -11.44 -8.24
CA TRP A 112 -27.29 -12.48 -8.03
C TRP A 112 -27.50 -13.27 -6.74
N GLU A 113 -28.23 -12.73 -5.75
CA GLU A 113 -28.49 -13.41 -4.48
C GLU A 113 -29.35 -14.65 -4.64
N ASN A 114 -30.24 -14.65 -5.64
CA ASN A 114 -30.99 -15.83 -6.07
C ASN A 114 -30.08 -17.04 -6.34
N HIS A 115 -28.83 -16.79 -6.70
CA HIS A 115 -27.84 -17.82 -6.99
C HIS A 115 -26.82 -18.03 -5.86
N THR A 116 -26.72 -17.14 -4.88
CA THR A 116 -25.75 -17.23 -3.78
C THR A 116 -26.38 -17.46 -2.41
N ARG A 117 -27.70 -17.69 -2.33
CA ARG A 117 -28.43 -18.06 -1.10
C ARG A 117 -28.09 -17.16 0.11
N GLY A 118 -27.91 -15.86 -0.11
CA GLY A 118 -27.55 -14.90 0.93
C GLY A 118 -26.09 -14.93 1.44
N ILE A 119 -25.22 -15.81 0.93
CA ILE A 119 -23.80 -15.86 1.36
C ILE A 119 -23.07 -14.57 1.00
N ALA A 120 -23.23 -14.09 -0.25
CA ALA A 120 -22.54 -12.89 -0.68
C ALA A 120 -23.11 -11.61 -0.04
N SER A 121 -24.38 -11.61 0.38
CA SER A 121 -24.98 -10.50 1.14
C SER A 121 -24.42 -10.43 2.56
N ARG A 122 -24.29 -11.59 3.21
CA ARG A 122 -23.58 -11.74 4.49
C ARG A 122 -22.12 -11.29 4.38
N MET A 123 -21.43 -11.67 3.31
CA MET A 123 -20.04 -11.24 3.08
C MET A 123 -19.93 -9.72 2.89
N MET A 124 -20.81 -9.10 2.11
CA MET A 124 -20.82 -7.64 1.94
C MET A 124 -21.11 -6.92 3.26
N ALA A 125 -22.08 -7.39 4.05
CA ALA A 125 -22.37 -6.83 5.36
C ALA A 125 -21.15 -6.90 6.29
N ASN A 126 -20.44 -8.04 6.32
CA ASN A 126 -19.19 -8.20 7.08
C ASN A 126 -18.08 -7.27 6.59
N MET A 127 -18.06 -6.94 5.30
CA MET A 127 -17.15 -5.95 4.71
C MET A 127 -17.61 -4.50 4.94
N GLY A 128 -18.66 -4.28 5.74
CA GLY A 128 -19.17 -2.96 6.10
C GLY A 128 -20.18 -2.38 5.11
N TYR A 129 -20.81 -3.20 4.26
CA TYR A 129 -21.87 -2.74 3.39
C TYR A 129 -23.12 -2.33 4.17
N ARG A 130 -23.61 -1.12 3.93
CA ARG A 130 -24.88 -0.61 4.45
C ARG A 130 -25.66 0.00 3.30
N GLU A 131 -26.97 -0.22 3.26
CA GLU A 131 -27.84 0.36 2.23
C GLU A 131 -27.68 1.89 2.19
N GLY A 132 -27.48 2.43 0.98
CA GLY A 132 -27.25 3.86 0.77
C GLY A 132 -25.82 4.36 1.08
N MET A 133 -24.93 3.50 1.58
CA MET A 133 -23.53 3.83 1.85
C MET A 133 -22.59 3.01 0.95
N GLY A 134 -21.34 3.47 0.87
CA GLY A 134 -20.28 2.71 0.20
C GLY A 134 -19.92 1.44 0.96
N LEU A 135 -19.31 0.48 0.27
CA LEU A 135 -18.67 -0.68 0.91
C LEU A 135 -17.49 -0.24 1.80
N GLY A 136 -17.30 -0.85 2.97
CA GLY A 136 -16.21 -0.59 3.90
C GLY A 136 -16.69 -0.18 5.30
N ALA A 137 -15.89 -0.42 6.34
CA ALA A 137 -16.27 -0.17 7.74
C ALA A 137 -16.75 1.27 8.03
N SER A 138 -16.22 2.27 7.32
CA SER A 138 -16.62 3.68 7.42
C SER A 138 -17.57 4.15 6.30
N GLY A 139 -18.03 3.24 5.43
CA GLY A 139 -18.80 3.57 4.25
C GLY A 139 -18.01 4.30 3.14
N GLN A 140 -16.67 4.17 3.15
CA GLN A 140 -15.76 4.85 2.21
C GLN A 140 -15.97 4.45 0.73
N GLY A 141 -16.61 3.31 0.48
CA GLY A 141 -16.85 2.82 -0.88
C GLY A 141 -17.68 3.78 -1.73
N MET A 142 -17.74 3.48 -3.03
CA MET A 142 -18.42 4.33 -3.97
C MET A 142 -19.94 4.08 -3.95
N VAL A 143 -20.70 5.11 -3.60
CA VAL A 143 -22.18 5.07 -3.59
C VAL A 143 -22.75 5.18 -5.00
N ASN A 144 -22.13 6.01 -5.84
CA ASN A 144 -22.62 6.27 -7.19
C ASN A 144 -22.22 5.14 -8.14
N PRO A 145 -23.14 4.64 -8.98
CA PRO A 145 -22.82 3.60 -9.94
C PRO A 145 -21.74 4.09 -10.93
N ILE A 146 -20.86 3.18 -11.34
CA ILE A 146 -19.85 3.47 -12.36
C ILE A 146 -20.57 3.67 -13.70
N PRO A 147 -20.43 4.83 -14.36
CA PRO A 147 -21.05 5.04 -15.67
C PRO A 147 -20.35 4.15 -16.70
N VAL A 148 -21.09 3.22 -17.30
CA VAL A 148 -20.60 2.35 -18.37
C VAL A 148 -20.87 3.03 -19.72
N LYS A 149 -19.83 3.28 -20.50
CA LYS A 149 -19.94 3.77 -21.88
C LYS A 149 -19.62 2.65 -22.86
N VAL A 150 -20.64 2.10 -23.51
CA VAL A 150 -20.47 1.07 -24.54
C VAL A 150 -19.88 1.71 -25.79
N LEU A 151 -18.78 1.14 -26.29
CA LEU A 151 -18.17 1.56 -27.55
C LEU A 151 -18.83 0.86 -28.74
N PRO A 152 -18.90 1.50 -29.91
CA PRO A 152 -19.28 0.84 -31.16
C PRO A 152 -18.41 -0.39 -31.44
N PRO A 153 -18.96 -1.41 -32.15
CA PRO A 153 -18.19 -2.60 -32.51
C PRO A 153 -16.94 -2.22 -33.32
N LYS A 154 -15.85 -2.97 -33.12
CA LYS A 154 -14.52 -2.77 -33.75
C LYS A 154 -13.77 -1.51 -33.31
N GLN A 155 -14.17 -0.82 -32.24
CA GLN A 155 -13.39 0.26 -31.65
C GLN A 155 -12.63 -0.20 -30.41
N SER A 156 -11.34 0.15 -30.33
CA SER A 156 -10.48 -0.16 -29.19
C SER A 156 -10.68 0.84 -28.04
N LEU A 157 -10.21 0.47 -26.85
CA LEU A 157 -10.19 1.34 -25.67
C LEU A 157 -9.42 2.65 -25.91
N ASP A 158 -8.48 2.68 -26.86
CA ASP A 158 -7.76 3.89 -27.27
C ASP A 158 -8.71 4.99 -27.76
N HIS A 159 -9.82 4.63 -28.41
CA HIS A 159 -10.84 5.59 -28.85
C HIS A 159 -11.58 6.22 -27.66
N ALA A 160 -11.87 5.44 -26.61
CA ALA A 160 -12.49 5.97 -25.39
C ALA A 160 -11.57 7.00 -24.69
N ILE A 161 -10.29 6.69 -24.59
CA ILE A 161 -9.28 7.56 -23.95
C ILE A 161 -9.09 8.84 -24.77
N LYS A 162 -9.04 8.75 -26.11
CA LYS A 162 -8.93 9.92 -26.99
C LYS A 162 -10.11 10.87 -26.83
N ASN A 163 -11.33 10.33 -26.76
CA ASN A 163 -12.54 11.14 -26.57
C ASN A 163 -12.60 11.79 -25.19
N GLN A 164 -12.15 11.10 -24.12
CA GLN A 164 -12.04 11.70 -22.80
C GLN A 164 -11.00 12.84 -22.77
N LYS A 165 -9.84 12.66 -23.42
CA LYS A 165 -8.83 13.73 -23.54
C LYS A 165 -9.37 14.93 -24.33
N ALA A 166 -10.06 14.69 -25.44
CA ALA A 166 -10.69 15.74 -26.24
C ALA A 166 -11.75 16.53 -25.44
N GLU A 167 -12.65 15.85 -24.73
CA GLU A 167 -13.62 16.47 -23.81
C GLU A 167 -12.96 17.32 -22.72
N HIS A 168 -11.84 16.84 -22.16
CA HIS A 168 -11.10 17.56 -21.12
C HIS A 168 -10.33 18.77 -21.66
N GLU A 169 -9.82 18.71 -22.90
CA GLU A 169 -9.19 19.85 -23.57
C GLU A 169 -10.22 20.90 -23.99
N ASP A 170 -11.37 20.50 -24.54
CA ASP A 170 -12.43 21.42 -24.95
C ASP A 170 -13.03 22.19 -23.77
N LYS A 171 -13.10 21.58 -22.58
CA LYS A 171 -13.47 22.28 -21.33
C LYS A 171 -12.40 23.27 -20.85
N LYS A 172 -11.12 23.01 -21.10
CA LYS A 172 -10.02 23.94 -20.76
C LYS A 172 -9.89 25.10 -21.74
N HIS A 173 -10.36 24.96 -22.98
CA HIS A 173 -10.19 25.98 -24.03
C HIS A 173 -11.36 26.97 -24.19
N LYS A 174 -12.49 26.77 -23.49
CA LYS A 174 -13.62 27.71 -23.50
C LYS A 174 -13.53 28.83 -22.44
N LYS A 175 -12.34 29.40 -22.19
CA LYS A 175 -12.24 30.80 -21.74
C LYS A 175 -11.01 31.45 -22.37
N ARG A 176 -11.24 32.67 -22.88
CA ARG A 176 -10.27 33.72 -23.27
C ARG A 176 -9.99 33.84 -24.78
N SER A 177 -10.80 34.72 -25.38
CA SER A 177 -10.37 35.83 -26.24
C SER A 177 -9.50 35.50 -27.47
N ARG A 178 -10.20 35.50 -28.61
CA ARG A 178 -9.74 35.80 -29.97
C ARG A 178 -8.50 36.72 -30.04
N GLY A 179 -7.47 36.28 -30.76
CA GLY A 179 -6.66 37.18 -31.60
C GLY A 179 -5.15 37.27 -31.30
N GLY A 180 -4.74 37.49 -30.04
CA GLY A 180 -3.34 37.82 -29.73
C GLY A 180 -2.45 36.63 -29.33
N LYS A 181 -3.00 35.69 -28.56
CA LYS A 181 -2.23 34.60 -27.94
C LYS A 181 -1.61 33.66 -28.96
N ARG A 182 -2.37 33.29 -30.00
CA ARG A 182 -1.93 32.38 -31.07
C ARG A 182 -0.72 32.91 -31.85
N LYS A 183 -0.61 34.24 -32.02
CA LYS A 183 0.53 34.88 -32.70
C LYS A 183 1.79 34.90 -31.82
N ARG A 184 1.63 35.09 -30.50
CA ARG A 184 2.73 35.04 -29.53
C ARG A 184 3.20 33.60 -29.28
N GLU A 185 2.27 32.65 -29.16
CA GLU A 185 2.57 31.22 -29.04
C GLU A 185 3.22 30.66 -30.29
N LYS A 186 2.81 31.06 -31.51
CA LYS A 186 3.49 30.65 -32.75
C LYS A 186 4.94 31.15 -32.80
N LYS A 187 5.22 32.36 -32.32
CA LYS A 187 6.60 32.88 -32.21
C LYS A 187 7.42 32.15 -31.14
N PHE A 188 6.85 31.90 -29.97
CA PHE A 188 7.51 31.14 -28.90
C PHE A 188 7.74 29.68 -29.28
N ALA A 189 6.81 29.05 -29.98
CA ALA A 189 6.95 27.69 -30.49
C ALA A 189 8.01 27.62 -31.58
N ALA A 190 8.11 28.62 -32.47
CA ALA A 190 9.18 28.69 -33.46
C ALA A 190 10.55 28.88 -32.80
N ALA A 191 10.66 29.74 -31.78
CA ALA A 191 11.90 29.92 -31.02
C ALA A 191 12.29 28.66 -30.23
N ALA A 192 11.31 27.96 -29.64
CA ALA A 192 11.54 26.70 -28.93
C ALA A 192 11.94 25.57 -29.89
N ARG A 193 11.38 25.54 -31.11
CA ARG A 193 11.81 24.59 -32.15
C ARG A 193 13.20 24.90 -32.66
N ALA A 194 13.55 26.16 -32.89
CA ALA A 194 14.92 26.55 -33.27
C ALA A 194 15.93 26.21 -32.17
N ALA A 195 15.58 26.40 -30.89
CA ALA A 195 16.44 26.01 -29.77
C ALA A 195 16.59 24.47 -29.66
N LYS A 196 15.50 23.72 -29.91
CA LYS A 196 15.54 22.26 -29.97
C LYS A 196 16.30 21.74 -31.18
N GLU A 197 16.20 22.38 -32.34
CA GLU A 197 16.96 22.02 -33.54
C GLU A 197 18.46 22.25 -33.33
N VAL A 198 18.83 23.31 -32.59
CA VAL A 198 20.22 23.51 -32.12
C VAL A 198 20.63 22.44 -31.10
N GLU A 199 19.74 21.95 -30.25
CA GLU A 199 20.02 20.88 -29.30
C GLU A 199 20.06 19.48 -29.96
N GLU A 200 19.19 19.21 -30.92
CA GLU A 200 19.12 18.00 -31.75
C GLU A 200 20.27 17.92 -32.76
N SER A 201 20.84 19.07 -33.14
CA SER A 201 22.12 19.13 -33.89
C SER A 201 23.34 18.82 -33.02
N ARG A 202 23.19 18.73 -31.69
CA ARG A 202 24.25 18.17 -30.85
C ARG A 202 24.25 16.66 -31.07
N PRO A 203 25.42 16.04 -31.30
CA PRO A 203 25.49 14.61 -31.56
C PRO A 203 24.96 13.83 -30.35
N ASP A 204 23.74 13.29 -30.47
CA ASP A 204 23.12 12.37 -29.52
C ASP A 204 23.79 11.00 -29.58
N VAL A 205 23.71 10.21 -28.51
CA VAL A 205 24.34 8.88 -28.41
C VAL A 205 23.89 7.97 -29.56
N PHE A 206 22.63 8.07 -29.99
CA PHE A 206 22.11 7.33 -31.14
C PHE A 206 22.60 7.87 -32.48
N SER A 207 22.87 9.18 -32.61
CA SER A 207 23.53 9.74 -33.80
C SER A 207 24.98 9.26 -33.92
N LEU A 208 25.67 9.06 -32.79
CA LEU A 208 27.01 8.46 -32.77
C LEU A 208 26.98 7.00 -33.21
N ILE A 209 25.98 6.23 -32.77
CA ILE A 209 25.80 4.83 -33.20
C ILE A 209 25.45 4.78 -34.70
N ASN A 210 24.55 5.65 -35.16
CA ASN A 210 24.14 5.68 -36.57
C ASN A 210 25.27 6.14 -37.49
N THR A 211 26.11 7.08 -37.04
CA THR A 211 27.32 7.47 -37.77
C THR A 211 28.38 6.37 -37.75
N GLN A 212 28.56 5.65 -36.63
CA GLN A 212 29.47 4.50 -36.58
C GLN A 212 29.00 3.33 -37.45
N LEU A 213 27.69 3.07 -37.52
CA LEU A 213 27.12 2.06 -38.41
C LEU A 213 27.21 2.48 -39.89
N ALA A 214 26.95 3.75 -40.21
CA ALA A 214 27.12 4.28 -41.56
C ALA A 214 28.60 4.27 -42.01
N VAL A 215 29.53 4.63 -41.12
CA VAL A 215 30.97 4.51 -41.35
C VAL A 215 31.37 3.04 -41.54
N HIS A 216 30.78 2.11 -40.79
CA HIS A 216 31.03 0.69 -40.96
C HIS A 216 30.53 0.18 -42.33
N GLU A 217 29.34 0.61 -42.79
CA GLU A 217 28.85 0.33 -44.15
C GLU A 217 29.75 0.92 -45.24
N GLU A 218 30.23 2.16 -45.08
CA GLU A 218 31.18 2.76 -46.03
C GLU A 218 32.55 2.05 -46.02
N THR A 219 33.03 1.59 -44.86
CA THR A 219 34.30 0.84 -44.76
C THR A 219 34.22 -0.59 -45.31
N MET A 220 33.04 -1.21 -45.31
CA MET A 220 32.81 -2.53 -45.90
C MET A 220 32.56 -2.44 -47.41
N ASN A 221 32.09 -1.31 -47.92
CA ASN A 221 31.83 -1.07 -49.34
C ASN A 221 32.98 -0.37 -50.09
N ASN A 222 33.95 0.24 -49.40
CA ASN A 222 35.17 0.77 -50.00
C ASN A 222 36.42 0.04 -49.50
N SER A 223 36.57 -1.22 -49.90
CA SER A 223 37.85 -1.91 -49.91
C SER A 223 38.72 -1.40 -51.07
N THR A 224 39.16 -0.15 -51.01
CA THR A 224 40.36 0.39 -51.70
C THR A 224 40.43 1.91 -51.52
N GLY A 225 41.21 2.40 -50.56
CA GLY A 225 41.39 3.86 -50.45
C GLY A 225 42.09 4.35 -49.20
N ASN A 226 43.41 4.19 -49.17
CA ASN A 226 44.35 4.83 -48.26
C ASN A 226 43.97 6.26 -47.80
N ARG A 227 43.77 6.51 -46.49
CA ARG A 227 44.16 7.80 -45.89
C ARG A 227 44.22 7.84 -44.35
N ARG A 228 45.47 7.99 -43.89
CA ARG A 228 45.95 8.91 -42.84
C ARG A 228 45.36 8.78 -41.43
N ARG A 229 46.16 8.12 -40.58
CA ARG A 229 46.25 8.32 -39.14
C ARG A 229 46.34 9.81 -38.79
N SER A 230 45.27 10.39 -38.26
CA SER A 230 45.34 11.62 -37.46
C SER A 230 45.53 11.24 -35.99
N LYS A 231 46.74 11.50 -35.50
CA LYS A 231 47.19 11.42 -34.12
C LYS A 231 46.39 12.42 -33.27
N ALA A 232 45.27 11.98 -32.68
CA ALA A 232 44.63 12.73 -31.60
C ALA A 232 45.45 12.49 -30.32
N LYS A 233 46.06 13.57 -29.83
CA LYS A 233 46.68 13.64 -28.50
C LYS A 233 45.70 13.09 -27.46
N GLY A 234 46.20 12.26 -26.55
CA GLY A 234 45.44 11.77 -25.41
C GLY A 234 44.90 12.92 -24.58
N GLU A 235 43.58 13.12 -24.62
CA GLU A 235 42.89 13.65 -23.46
C GLU A 235 42.73 12.47 -22.51
N GLU A 236 43.54 12.44 -21.45
CA GLU A 236 43.25 11.64 -20.27
C GLU A 236 41.77 11.82 -19.94
N LYS A 237 41.03 10.71 -19.79
CA LYS A 237 39.65 10.73 -19.28
C LYS A 237 39.62 11.67 -18.07
N LYS A 238 39.00 12.83 -18.23
CA LYS A 238 38.83 13.78 -17.14
C LYS A 238 37.91 13.07 -16.17
N GLU A 239 38.47 12.55 -15.09
CA GLU A 239 37.71 12.12 -13.93
C GLU A 239 37.04 13.38 -13.39
N ASP A 240 35.88 13.71 -13.95
CA ASP A 240 35.12 14.86 -13.54
C ASP A 240 34.54 14.57 -12.14
N ARG A 241 34.28 15.60 -11.33
CA ARG A 241 33.63 15.44 -10.01
C ARG A 241 32.32 14.61 -10.06
N ARG A 242 31.71 14.50 -11.24
CA ARG A 242 30.57 13.60 -11.53
C ARG A 242 30.90 12.11 -11.40
N ALA A 243 32.11 11.70 -11.80
CA ALA A 243 32.58 10.33 -11.66
C ALA A 243 32.75 9.91 -10.19
N LEU A 244 33.16 10.84 -9.31
CA LEU A 244 33.21 10.59 -7.86
C LEU A 244 31.83 10.25 -7.30
N VAL A 245 30.80 11.01 -7.69
CA VAL A 245 29.41 10.75 -7.28
C VAL A 245 28.93 9.38 -7.75
N ALA A 246 29.29 8.96 -8.97
CA ALA A 246 28.94 7.65 -9.48
C ALA A 246 29.56 6.51 -8.65
N TYR A 247 30.84 6.64 -8.26
CA TYR A 247 31.49 5.67 -7.37
C TYR A 247 30.88 5.66 -5.96
N ASP A 248 30.48 6.82 -5.42
CA ASP A 248 29.81 6.91 -4.13
C ASP A 248 28.44 6.19 -4.16
N ASP A 249 27.69 6.34 -5.24
CA ASP A 249 26.40 5.66 -5.40
C ASP A 249 26.56 4.15 -5.62
N GLU A 250 27.60 3.73 -6.33
CA GLU A 250 27.99 2.31 -6.43
C GLU A 250 28.33 1.72 -5.05
N ILE A 251 29.13 2.43 -4.25
CA ILE A 251 29.48 2.01 -2.88
C ILE A 251 28.23 1.92 -1.99
N LYS A 252 27.30 2.88 -2.08
CA LYS A 252 26.03 2.83 -1.34
C LYS A 252 25.18 1.64 -1.76
N GLY A 253 25.06 1.39 -3.06
CA GLY A 253 24.32 0.24 -3.60
C GLY A 253 24.87 -1.09 -3.10
N LEU A 254 26.19 -1.26 -3.15
CA LEU A 254 26.86 -2.47 -2.65
C LEU A 254 26.72 -2.65 -1.12
N ARG A 255 26.70 -1.57 -0.33
CA ARG A 255 26.43 -1.64 1.12
C ARG A 255 25.03 -2.14 1.43
N ILE A 256 24.02 -1.65 0.70
CA ILE A 256 22.64 -2.11 0.86
C ILE A 256 22.54 -3.60 0.50
N GLN A 257 23.21 -4.03 -0.57
CA GLN A 257 23.26 -5.44 -0.95
C GLN A 257 23.94 -6.31 0.13
N ALA A 258 25.06 -5.85 0.71
CA ALA A 258 25.73 -6.55 1.80
C ALA A 258 24.82 -6.70 3.04
N GLN A 259 24.11 -5.63 3.44
CA GLN A 259 23.15 -5.67 4.55
C GLN A 259 22.02 -6.68 4.28
N LYS A 260 21.47 -6.69 3.06
CA LYS A 260 20.42 -7.66 2.68
C LYS A 260 20.93 -9.12 2.72
N LEU A 261 22.16 -9.35 2.30
CA LEU A 261 22.79 -10.68 2.38
C LEU A 261 23.06 -11.10 3.82
N GLU A 262 23.45 -10.19 4.68
CA GLU A 262 23.64 -10.43 6.11
C GLU A 262 22.33 -10.80 6.80
N GLU A 263 21.25 -10.06 6.54
CA GLU A 263 19.93 -10.42 7.05
C GLU A 263 19.45 -11.77 6.51
N MET A 264 19.74 -12.09 5.25
CA MET A 264 19.41 -13.39 4.65
C MET A 264 20.18 -14.53 5.34
N MET A 265 21.44 -14.31 5.72
CA MET A 265 22.21 -15.26 6.52
C MET A 265 21.62 -15.46 7.92
N GLN A 266 21.19 -14.37 8.57
CA GLN A 266 20.59 -14.44 9.90
C GLN A 266 19.26 -15.19 9.89
N ARG A 267 18.40 -14.92 8.90
CA ARG A 267 17.10 -15.61 8.73
C ARG A 267 17.29 -17.09 8.40
N ASN A 268 18.27 -17.42 7.56
CA ASN A 268 18.49 -18.78 7.07
C ASN A 268 19.62 -19.52 7.82
N ARG A 269 19.83 -19.24 9.10
CA ARG A 269 20.90 -19.86 9.91
C ARG A 269 20.80 -21.39 9.99
N ASN A 270 19.59 -21.92 9.92
CA ASN A 270 19.31 -23.35 10.01
C ASN A 270 19.42 -24.06 8.64
N GLU A 271 19.35 -23.31 7.54
CA GLU A 271 19.45 -23.83 6.18
C GLU A 271 20.89 -23.71 5.67
N LYS A 272 21.72 -24.72 5.96
CA LYS A 272 23.14 -24.76 5.57
C LYS A 272 23.45 -24.36 4.11
N PRO A 273 22.77 -24.88 3.07
CA PRO A 273 23.11 -24.52 1.69
C PRO A 273 22.82 -23.06 1.36
N VAL A 274 21.75 -22.49 1.92
CA VAL A 274 21.37 -21.09 1.69
C VAL A 274 22.29 -20.16 2.47
N TYR A 275 22.61 -20.51 3.71
CA TYR A 275 23.59 -19.78 4.54
C TYR A 275 24.96 -19.72 3.88
N GLU A 276 25.47 -20.86 3.38
CA GLU A 276 26.77 -20.91 2.70
C GLU A 276 26.79 -20.10 1.40
N ALA A 277 25.73 -20.20 0.59
CA ALA A 277 25.61 -19.41 -0.63
C ALA A 277 25.54 -17.90 -0.33
N ALA A 278 24.77 -17.51 0.67
CA ALA A 278 24.67 -16.13 1.14
C ALA A 278 26.02 -15.60 1.65
N MET A 279 26.76 -16.42 2.41
CA MET A 279 28.09 -16.08 2.93
C MET A 279 29.13 -15.89 1.81
N ARG A 280 29.12 -16.73 0.77
CA ARG A 280 30.00 -16.55 -0.39
C ARG A 280 29.70 -15.24 -1.11
N LYS A 281 28.42 -14.95 -1.37
CA LYS A 281 28.00 -13.68 -1.99
C LYS A 281 28.33 -12.48 -1.13
N LEU A 282 28.19 -12.57 0.19
CA LEU A 282 28.55 -11.50 1.12
C LEU A 282 30.05 -11.20 1.00
N ASN A 283 30.91 -12.21 1.00
CA ASN A 283 32.35 -12.04 0.82
C ASN A 283 32.71 -11.43 -0.55
N GLU A 284 32.02 -11.82 -1.62
CA GLU A 284 32.18 -11.20 -2.95
C GLU A 284 31.77 -9.73 -2.94
N THR A 285 30.63 -9.39 -2.33
CA THR A 285 30.18 -7.98 -2.21
C THR A 285 31.13 -7.15 -1.34
N HIS A 286 31.69 -7.71 -0.28
CA HIS A 286 32.71 -7.02 0.53
C HIS A 286 33.98 -6.74 -0.26
N LYS A 287 34.44 -7.70 -1.09
CA LYS A 287 35.54 -7.48 -2.02
C LYS A 287 35.20 -6.39 -3.05
N ALA A 288 33.99 -6.41 -3.61
CA ALA A 288 33.52 -5.40 -4.54
C ALA A 288 33.50 -3.99 -3.89
N ILE A 289 33.03 -3.87 -2.64
CA ILE A 289 33.06 -2.63 -1.86
C ILE A 289 34.51 -2.14 -1.69
N ALA A 290 35.45 -3.04 -1.39
CA ALA A 290 36.86 -2.67 -1.25
C ALA A 290 37.43 -2.16 -2.58
N THR A 291 37.13 -2.83 -3.69
CA THR A 291 37.59 -2.40 -5.02
C THR A 291 36.98 -1.06 -5.45
N ALA A 292 35.67 -0.85 -5.22
CA ALA A 292 34.99 0.40 -5.53
C ALA A 292 35.49 1.55 -4.66
N LYS A 293 35.76 1.30 -3.37
CA LYS A 293 36.41 2.28 -2.47
C LYS A 293 37.82 2.64 -2.93
N ALA A 294 38.60 1.66 -3.38
CA ALA A 294 39.94 1.92 -3.91
C ALA A 294 39.87 2.75 -5.20
N ALA A 295 38.97 2.42 -6.13
CA ALA A 295 38.73 3.20 -7.33
C ALA A 295 38.28 4.64 -7.02
N HIS A 296 37.36 4.81 -6.08
CA HIS A 296 36.94 6.13 -5.58
C HIS A 296 38.11 6.93 -4.98
N ALA A 297 38.96 6.28 -4.18
CA ALA A 297 40.14 6.92 -3.59
C ALA A 297 41.17 7.34 -4.66
N SER A 298 41.43 6.48 -5.65
CA SER A 298 42.30 6.80 -6.79
C SER A 298 41.76 7.99 -7.59
N ALA A 299 40.46 7.98 -7.93
CA ALA A 299 39.83 9.07 -8.66
C ALA A 299 39.82 10.38 -7.84
N SER A 300 39.55 10.30 -6.54
CA SER A 300 39.54 11.48 -5.66
C SER A 300 40.94 12.11 -5.55
N ASN A 301 41.98 11.28 -5.39
CA ASN A 301 43.36 11.73 -5.38
C ASN A 301 43.78 12.37 -6.71
N ALA A 302 43.36 11.79 -7.83
CA ALA A 302 43.65 12.33 -9.16
C ALA A 302 42.94 13.66 -9.42
N VAL A 303 41.65 13.80 -9.04
CA VAL A 303 40.93 15.08 -9.09
C VAL A 303 41.62 16.13 -8.22
N HIS A 304 41.96 15.76 -6.97
CA HIS A 304 42.59 16.68 -6.04
C HIS A 304 44.00 17.11 -6.49
N SER A 305 44.76 16.19 -7.09
CA SER A 305 46.07 16.49 -7.70
C SER A 305 45.93 17.50 -8.85
N LYS A 306 44.99 17.25 -9.78
CA LYS A 306 44.71 18.15 -10.91
C LYS A 306 44.24 19.54 -10.45
N GLU A 307 43.47 19.62 -9.36
CA GLU A 307 43.05 20.88 -8.77
C GLU A 307 44.21 21.66 -8.15
N LYS A 308 45.14 20.97 -7.46
CA LYS A 308 46.36 21.58 -6.92
C LYS A 308 47.24 22.13 -8.04
N GLU A 309 47.46 21.36 -9.11
CA GLU A 309 48.26 21.78 -10.26
C GLU A 309 47.64 23.02 -10.96
N LYS A 310 46.32 23.02 -11.19
CA LYS A 310 45.60 24.19 -11.70
C LYS A 310 45.69 25.41 -10.78
N ARG A 311 45.81 25.22 -9.47
CA ARG A 311 45.98 26.31 -8.51
C ARG A 311 47.40 26.89 -8.57
N TRP A 312 48.39 26.04 -8.82
CA TRP A 312 49.79 26.47 -8.97
C TRP A 312 50.01 27.19 -10.30
N LEU A 313 49.39 26.74 -11.40
CA LEU A 313 49.44 27.37 -12.72
C LEU A 313 48.71 28.74 -12.82
N LYS A 314 48.03 29.18 -11.75
CA LYS A 314 47.35 30.49 -11.69
C LYS A 314 48.24 31.61 -11.13
N PHE A 315 49.43 31.27 -10.65
CA PHE A 315 50.46 32.18 -10.17
C PHE A 315 51.69 32.09 -11.08
#